data_AF-A0A5K3FIQ9-F1
#
_entry.id   AF-A0A5K3FIQ9-F1
#
_cell.length_a   1.000
_cell.length_b   1.000
_cell.length_c   1.000
_cell.angle_alpha   90.00
_cell.angle_beta   90.00
_cell.angle_gamma   90.00
#
_symmetry.space_group_name_H-M   'P 1'
#
loop_
_entity.id
_entity.type
_entity.pdbx_description
1 polymer ?
#
loop_
_entity_poly.entity_id
_entity_poly.type
_entity_poly.pdbx_seq_one_letter_code
_entity_poly.pdbx_strand_id
1 'polypeptide(L)'
;MGAGVMNKKDAKRFSSALMELPRIQCELAKETSFLCREDLLLRLQNIYGTLLFINPLFSMERKYEVELWNTVFKNPITACQAALRQDPGSSLFSRPVAEVQHRLASLLDRASGFYSSLVQKLLCRIPDFAWPTNVCLLFYECLRRIF
;
A
#
# COMPACT_ATOMS: atom_id res chain seq x y z
N MET A 1 20.60 2.96 26.51
CA MET A 1 20.00 2.14 25.44
C MET A 1 18.55 1.85 25.82
N GLY A 2 17.61 2.69 25.41
CA GLY A 2 16.20 2.48 25.69
C GLY A 2 15.55 1.85 24.47
N ALA A 3 15.09 0.60 24.58
CA ALA A 3 14.10 0.07 23.66
C ALA A 3 12.93 1.07 23.64
N GLY A 4 12.70 1.72 22.50
CA GLY A 4 11.68 2.76 22.36
C GLY A 4 10.32 2.17 22.67
N VAL A 5 9.84 2.39 23.90
CA VAL A 5 8.52 1.95 24.35
C VAL A 5 7.51 2.63 23.44
N MET A 6 6.81 1.83 22.62
CA MET A 6 5.74 2.31 21.76
C MET A 6 4.73 3.11 22.61
N ASN A 7 4.52 4.38 22.28
CA ASN A 7 3.57 5.22 23.02
C ASN A 7 2.18 4.57 22.98
N LYS A 8 1.43 4.64 24.08
CA LYS A 8 0.08 4.06 24.24
C LYS A 8 -0.85 4.39 23.07
N LYS A 9 -0.73 5.59 22.49
CA LYS A 9 -1.52 6.01 21.31
C LYS A 9 -1.18 5.19 20.06
N ASP A 10 0.10 4.97 19.80
CA ASP A 10 0.57 4.17 18.66
C ASP A 10 0.27 2.69 18.89
N ALA A 11 0.40 2.20 20.12
CA ALA A 11 0.01 0.85 20.48
C ALA A 11 -1.46 0.57 20.17
N LYS A 12 -2.36 1.50 20.57
CA LYS A 12 -3.79 1.39 20.27
C LYS A 12 -4.07 1.40 18.77
N ARG A 13 -3.42 2.29 18.01
CA ARG A 13 -3.57 2.38 16.54
C ARG A 13 -3.09 1.11 15.85
N PHE A 14 -1.93 0.59 16.26
CA PHE A 14 -1.34 -0.62 15.72
C PHE A 14 -2.24 -1.84 15.97
N SER A 15 -2.71 -2.03 17.21
CA SER A 15 -3.63 -3.12 17.53
C SER A 15 -4.96 -3.00 16.78
N SER A 16 -5.52 -1.79 16.63
CA SER A 16 -6.73 -1.57 15.82
C SER A 16 -6.50 -1.99 14.37
N ALA A 17 -5.39 -1.53 13.78
CA ALA A 17 -5.02 -1.86 12.40
C ALA A 17 -4.84 -3.38 12.20
N LEU A 18 -4.20 -4.08 13.13
CA LEU A 18 -4.06 -5.54 13.07
C LEU A 18 -5.39 -6.29 13.17
N MET A 19 -6.32 -5.81 14.00
CA MET A 19 -7.64 -6.42 14.14
C MET A 19 -8.54 -6.17 12.92
N GLU A 20 -8.38 -5.02 12.27
CA GLU A 20 -9.14 -4.65 11.08
C GLU A 20 -8.61 -5.32 9.81
N LEU A 21 -7.29 -5.54 9.71
CA LEU A 21 -6.64 -6.10 8.51
C LEU A 21 -7.33 -7.35 7.94
N PRO A 22 -7.53 -8.45 8.70
CA PRO A 22 -8.15 -9.65 8.14
C PRO A 22 -9.61 -9.45 7.75
N ARG A 23 -10.32 -8.51 8.40
CA ARG A 23 -11.72 -8.19 8.08
C ARG A 23 -11.80 -7.53 6.71
N ILE A 24 -10.99 -6.50 6.48
CA ILE A 24 -10.96 -5.78 5.20
C ILE A 24 -10.45 -6.68 4.07
N GLN A 25 -9.46 -7.55 4.33
CA GLN A 25 -9.01 -8.54 3.34
C GLN A 25 -10.15 -9.51 2.94
N CYS A 26 -10.94 -9.98 3.90
CA CYS A 26 -12.09 -10.86 3.66
C CYS A 26 -13.21 -10.14 2.88
N GLU A 27 -13.50 -8.89 3.23
CA GLU A 27 -14.46 -8.05 2.49
C GLU A 27 -14.00 -7.81 1.05
N LEU A 28 -12.73 -7.46 0.85
CA LEU A 28 -12.15 -7.23 -0.48
C LEU A 28 -12.19 -8.49 -1.37
N ALA A 29 -12.05 -9.67 -0.78
CA ALA A 29 -12.13 -10.93 -1.52
C ALA A 29 -13.54 -11.24 -2.04
N LYS A 30 -14.58 -10.74 -1.36
CA LYS A 30 -15.98 -10.96 -1.72
C LYS A 30 -16.55 -9.83 -2.57
N GLU A 31 -15.94 -8.66 -2.52
CA GLU A 31 -16.47 -7.45 -3.16
C GLU A 31 -16.33 -7.49 -4.68
N THR A 32 -17.47 -7.36 -5.36
CA THR A 32 -17.58 -7.30 -6.83
C THR A 32 -17.80 -5.88 -7.33
N SER A 33 -18.34 -4.99 -6.49
CA SER A 33 -18.57 -3.59 -6.83
C SER A 33 -17.25 -2.84 -6.95
N PHE A 34 -17.07 -2.18 -8.08
CA PHE A 34 -15.88 -1.39 -8.36
C PHE A 34 -15.61 -0.29 -7.33
N LEU A 35 -16.64 0.50 -7.00
CA LEU A 35 -16.50 1.64 -6.08
C LEU A 35 -16.18 1.17 -4.67
N CYS A 36 -16.91 0.17 -4.18
CA CYS A 36 -16.68 -0.42 -2.86
C CYS A 36 -15.29 -1.06 -2.77
N ARG A 37 -14.82 -1.67 -3.86
CA ARG A 37 -13.47 -2.22 -3.95
C ARG A 37 -12.39 -1.13 -3.81
N GLU A 38 -12.54 0.01 -4.48
CA GLU A 38 -11.60 1.13 -4.35
C GLU A 38 -11.52 1.67 -2.92
N ASP A 39 -12.66 1.80 -2.25
CA ASP A 39 -12.72 2.23 -0.85
C ASP A 39 -12.02 1.23 0.09
N LEU A 40 -12.20 -0.07 -0.15
CA LEU A 40 -11.50 -1.12 0.60
C LEU A 40 -9.99 -1.09 0.35
N LEU A 41 -9.54 -0.84 -0.89
CA LEU A 41 -8.11 -0.68 -1.21
C LEU A 41 -7.51 0.56 -0.55
N LEU A 42 -8.25 1.67 -0.46
CA LEU A 42 -7.87 2.86 0.32
C LEU A 42 -7.73 2.55 1.81
N ARG A 43 -8.68 1.81 2.39
CA ARG A 43 -8.60 1.35 3.78
C ARG A 43 -7.40 0.46 4.01
N LEU A 44 -7.14 -0.52 3.14
CA LEU A 44 -5.95 -1.37 3.24
C LEU A 44 -4.65 -0.58 3.18
N GLN A 45 -4.56 0.41 2.28
CA GLN A 45 -3.40 1.29 2.23
C GLN A 45 -3.14 1.95 3.60
N ASN A 46 -4.19 2.48 4.23
CA ASN A 46 -4.07 3.15 5.52
C ASN A 46 -3.70 2.18 6.64
N ILE A 47 -4.26 0.96 6.63
CA ILE A 47 -3.94 -0.10 7.60
C ILE A 47 -2.47 -0.49 7.46
N TYR A 48 -2.04 -0.93 6.29
CA TYR A 48 -0.64 -1.32 6.08
C TYR A 48 0.32 -0.17 6.31
N GLY A 49 -0.01 1.04 5.88
CA GLY A 49 0.79 2.23 6.15
C GLY A 49 0.93 2.51 7.65
N THR A 50 -0.12 2.28 8.44
CA THR A 50 -0.07 2.40 9.91
C THR A 50 0.82 1.33 10.52
N LEU A 51 0.71 0.07 10.06
CA LEU A 51 1.53 -1.04 10.56
C LEU A 51 3.02 -0.79 10.25
N LEU A 52 3.33 -0.47 9.00
CA LEU A 52 4.69 -0.17 8.52
C LEU A 52 5.29 1.02 9.25
N PHE A 53 4.50 2.07 9.50
CA PHE A 53 4.99 3.27 10.19
C PHE A 53 5.23 3.06 11.70
N ILE A 54 4.38 2.27 12.36
CA ILE A 54 4.45 2.09 13.81
C ILE A 54 5.45 1.00 14.20
N ASN A 55 5.43 -0.14 13.51
CA ASN A 55 6.36 -1.24 13.75
C ASN A 55 6.87 -1.81 12.40
N PRO A 56 7.89 -1.17 11.80
CA PRO A 56 8.44 -1.60 10.52
C PRO A 56 9.01 -3.02 10.56
N LEU A 57 9.71 -3.38 11.64
CA LEU A 57 10.34 -4.70 11.78
C LEU A 57 9.31 -5.83 11.78
N PHE A 58 8.28 -5.72 12.63
CA PHE A 58 7.18 -6.69 12.63
C PHE A 58 6.48 -6.76 11.26
N SER A 59 6.24 -5.61 10.63
CA SER A 59 5.55 -5.56 9.35
C SER A 59 6.33 -6.27 8.24
N MET A 60 7.67 -6.18 8.26
CA MET A 60 8.55 -6.92 7.35
C MET A 60 8.57 -8.42 7.60
N GLU A 61 8.65 -8.85 8.86
CA GLU A 61 8.56 -10.27 9.20
C GLU A 61 7.26 -10.90 8.68
N ARG A 62 6.18 -10.09 8.66
CA ARG A 62 4.87 -10.48 8.12
C ARG A 62 4.70 -10.19 6.63
N LYS A 63 5.68 -9.61 5.95
CA LYS A 63 5.65 -9.26 4.51
C LYS A 63 4.52 -8.29 4.12
N TYR A 64 4.09 -7.43 5.03
CA TYR A 64 2.99 -6.48 4.79
C TYR A 64 3.30 -5.43 3.73
N GLU A 65 4.57 -5.07 3.54
CA GLU A 65 5.03 -4.24 2.44
C GLU A 65 4.79 -4.91 1.07
N VAL A 66 4.98 -6.22 1.00
CA VAL A 66 4.75 -7.00 -0.22
C VAL A 66 3.26 -7.12 -0.51
N GLU A 67 2.46 -7.44 0.51
CA GLU A 67 1.02 -7.54 0.39
C GLU A 67 0.37 -6.19 0.02
N LEU A 68 0.84 -5.09 0.62
CA LEU A 68 0.43 -3.74 0.28
C LEU A 68 0.71 -3.44 -1.19
N TRP A 69 1.96 -3.63 -1.65
CA TRP A 69 2.32 -3.39 -3.04
C TRP A 69 1.47 -4.20 -4.00
N ASN A 70 1.38 -5.51 -3.77
CA ASN A 70 0.67 -6.41 -4.67
C ASN A 70 -0.84 -6.10 -4.72
N THR A 71 -1.47 -5.97 -3.56
CA THR A 71 -2.94 -5.88 -3.47
C THR A 71 -3.45 -4.49 -3.82
N VAL A 72 -2.80 -3.45 -3.31
CA VAL A 72 -3.30 -2.06 -3.40
C VAL A 72 -2.83 -1.36 -4.67
N PHE A 73 -1.66 -1.69 -5.20
CA PHE A 73 -1.08 -0.94 -6.32
C PHE A 73 -0.85 -1.82 -7.54
N LYS A 74 0.00 -2.85 -7.45
CA LYS A 74 0.43 -3.67 -8.60
C LYS A 74 -0.74 -4.33 -9.32
N ASN A 75 -1.66 -4.96 -8.60
CA ASN A 75 -2.81 -5.63 -9.20
C ASN A 75 -3.75 -4.63 -9.90
N PRO A 76 -4.18 -3.52 -9.26
CA PRO A 76 -4.94 -2.48 -9.94
C PRO A 76 -4.23 -1.85 -11.15
N ILE A 77 -2.93 -1.58 -11.04
CA ILE A 77 -2.11 -1.03 -12.14
C ILE A 77 -2.09 -2.01 -13.32
N THR A 78 -1.81 -3.29 -13.04
CA THR A 78 -1.75 -4.34 -14.06
C THR A 78 -3.11 -4.52 -14.74
N ALA A 79 -4.21 -4.44 -13.98
CA ALA A 79 -5.56 -4.50 -14.54
C ALA A 79 -5.85 -3.30 -15.46
N CYS A 80 -5.42 -2.09 -15.09
CA CYS A 80 -5.57 -0.91 -15.96
C CYS A 80 -4.70 -1.04 -17.21
N GLN A 81 -3.45 -1.47 -17.09
CA GLN A 81 -2.56 -1.71 -18.22
C GLN A 81 -3.10 -2.77 -19.18
N ALA A 82 -3.68 -3.85 -18.64
CA ALA A 82 -4.33 -4.89 -19.45
C ALA A 82 -5.54 -4.33 -20.20
N ALA A 83 -6.39 -3.53 -19.53
CA ALA A 83 -7.54 -2.88 -20.15
C ALA A 83 -7.14 -1.90 -21.27
N LEU A 84 -6.01 -1.20 -21.13
CA LEU A 84 -5.49 -0.30 -22.19
C LEU A 84 -4.89 -1.03 -23.39
N ARG A 85 -4.48 -2.29 -23.23
CA ARG A 85 -3.94 -3.12 -24.30
C ARG A 85 -5.03 -3.84 -25.12
N GLN A 86 -6.28 -3.85 -24.64
CA GLN A 86 -7.39 -4.43 -25.39
C GLN A 86 -7.80 -3.49 -26.51
N ASP A 87 -7.89 -4.03 -27.73
CA ASP A 87 -8.19 -3.27 -28.95
C ASP A 87 -9.52 -2.51 -28.84
N PRO A 88 -9.59 -1.22 -29.20
CA PRO A 88 -10.83 -0.43 -29.14
C PRO A 88 -11.93 -0.92 -30.09
N GLY A 89 -11.64 -1.88 -30.99
CA GLY A 89 -12.57 -2.43 -31.97
C GLY A 89 -13.45 -3.60 -31.50
N SER A 90 -13.29 -4.12 -30.28
CA SER A 90 -13.87 -5.42 -29.89
C SER A 90 -15.00 -5.39 -28.84
N SER A 91 -15.45 -4.25 -28.31
CA SER A 91 -16.60 -4.30 -27.39
C SER A 91 -17.50 -3.06 -27.40
N LEU A 92 -18.81 -3.31 -27.52
CA LEU A 92 -19.92 -2.36 -27.28
C LEU A 92 -19.99 -1.85 -25.82
N PHE A 93 -19.05 -2.27 -24.96
CA PHE A 93 -18.99 -1.97 -23.53
C PHE A 93 -17.57 -1.54 -23.08
N SER A 94 -16.73 -1.04 -24.00
CA SER A 94 -15.40 -0.57 -23.63
C SER A 94 -15.52 0.74 -22.83
N ARG A 95 -15.06 0.70 -21.58
CA ARG A 95 -14.82 1.91 -20.77
C ARG A 95 -13.97 2.89 -21.59
N PRO A 96 -14.23 4.21 -21.56
CA PRO A 96 -13.43 5.16 -22.31
C PRO A 96 -11.95 4.96 -22.00
N VAL A 97 -11.12 4.78 -23.03
CA VAL A 97 -9.65 4.62 -22.87
C VAL A 97 -9.08 5.74 -21.99
N ALA A 98 -9.60 6.96 -22.14
CA ALA A 98 -9.26 8.11 -21.31
C ALA A 98 -9.56 7.92 -19.80
N GLU A 99 -10.67 7.26 -19.43
CA GLU A 99 -11.01 6.96 -18.03
C GLU A 99 -10.00 5.97 -17.43
N VAL A 100 -9.65 4.93 -18.19
CA VAL A 100 -8.66 3.92 -17.75
C VAL A 100 -7.26 4.53 -17.65
N GLN A 101 -6.88 5.40 -18.58
CA GLN A 101 -5.61 6.15 -18.53
C GLN A 101 -5.57 7.10 -17.33
N HIS A 102 -6.64 7.86 -17.09
CA HIS A 102 -6.73 8.77 -15.94
C HIS A 102 -6.63 8.00 -14.63
N ARG A 103 -7.31 6.85 -14.52
CA ARG A 103 -7.22 5.99 -13.34
C ARG A 103 -5.82 5.42 -13.13
N LEU A 104 -5.15 4.98 -14.20
CA LEU A 104 -3.78 4.49 -14.12
C LEU A 104 -2.85 5.59 -13.61
N ALA A 105 -2.95 6.81 -14.16
CA ALA A 105 -2.16 7.95 -13.69
C ALA A 105 -2.42 8.25 -12.20
N SER A 106 -3.70 8.29 -11.79
CA SER A 106 -4.07 8.49 -10.39
C SER A 106 -3.51 7.43 -9.45
N LEU A 107 -3.50 6.15 -9.85
CA LEU A 107 -2.90 5.07 -9.06
C LEU A 107 -1.39 5.24 -8.90
N LEU A 108 -0.68 5.66 -9.96
CA LEU A 108 0.76 5.90 -9.94
C LEU A 108 1.11 7.10 -9.06
N ASP A 109 0.38 8.21 -9.20
CA ASP A 109 0.57 9.41 -8.37
C ASP A 109 0.31 9.09 -6.89
N ARG A 110 -0.76 8.36 -6.60
CA ARG A 110 -1.10 7.91 -5.25
C ARG A 110 -0.04 6.98 -4.67
N ALA A 111 0.48 6.03 -5.46
CA ALA A 111 1.56 5.16 -5.02
C ALA A 111 2.82 5.97 -4.70
N SER A 112 3.24 6.85 -5.62
CA SER A 112 4.40 7.72 -5.45
C SER A 112 4.29 8.59 -4.19
N GLY A 113 3.15 9.28 -4.02
CA GLY A 113 2.91 10.13 -2.85
C GLY A 113 2.84 9.35 -1.54
N PHE A 114 2.19 8.18 -1.54
CA PHE A 114 2.12 7.30 -0.38
C PHE A 114 3.51 6.85 0.07
N TYR A 115 4.29 6.28 -0.84
CA TYR A 115 5.61 5.74 -0.48
C TYR A 115 6.58 6.85 -0.11
N SER A 116 6.57 7.99 -0.81
CA SER A 116 7.38 9.17 -0.45
C SER A 116 7.05 9.66 0.96
N SER A 117 5.76 9.77 1.30
CA SER A 117 5.33 10.18 2.63
C SER A 117 5.72 9.17 3.71
N LEU A 118 5.54 7.87 3.45
CA LEU A 118 5.89 6.80 4.38
C LEU A 118 7.40 6.80 4.67
N VAL A 119 8.20 6.87 3.60
CA VAL A 119 9.65 7.01 3.65
C VAL A 119 10.07 8.18 4.52
N GLN A 120 9.55 9.38 4.22
CA GLN A 120 9.90 10.60 4.96
C GLN A 120 9.55 10.45 6.44
N LYS A 121 8.35 9.92 6.74
CA LYS A 121 7.91 9.67 8.13
C LYS A 121 8.80 8.67 8.86
N LEU A 122 9.25 7.61 8.19
CA LEU A 122 10.16 6.62 8.76
C LEU A 122 11.54 7.23 9.04
N LEU A 123 12.09 8.00 8.09
CA LEU A 123 13.32 8.78 8.25
C LEU A 123 13.24 9.75 9.43
N CYS A 124 12.16 10.52 9.55
CA CYS A 124 11.99 11.47 10.65
C CYS A 124 11.78 10.80 12.03
N ARG A 125 11.37 9.53 12.08
CA ARG A 125 11.08 8.82 13.34
C ARG A 125 12.31 8.15 13.94
N ILE A 126 13.31 7.82 13.13
CA ILE A 126 14.53 7.13 13.57
C ILE A 126 15.65 8.17 13.67
N PRO A 127 16.06 8.60 14.89
CA PRO A 127 17.16 9.55 15.02
C PRO A 127 18.45 8.93 14.46
N ASP A 128 19.25 9.79 13.81
CA ASP A 128 20.39 9.62 12.89
C ASP A 128 21.42 8.47 13.03
N PHE A 129 21.26 7.47 13.88
CA PHE A 129 22.28 6.40 13.98
C PHE A 129 21.73 5.08 14.54
N ALA A 130 20.90 4.38 13.75
CA ALA A 130 20.72 2.93 13.76
C ALA A 130 19.54 2.57 12.87
N TRP A 131 19.69 2.65 11.55
CA TRP A 131 18.85 1.83 10.69
C TRP A 131 19.41 0.40 10.80
N PRO A 132 18.67 -0.57 11.36
CA PRO A 132 19.04 -1.96 11.14
C PRO A 132 19.18 -2.17 9.63
N THR A 133 20.19 -2.91 9.17
CA THR A 133 20.41 -3.21 7.74
C THR A 133 19.11 -3.61 7.03
N ASN A 134 18.21 -4.28 7.75
CA ASN A 134 16.88 -4.71 7.35
C ASN A 134 15.92 -3.57 6.95
N VAL A 135 16.00 -2.39 7.61
CA VAL A 135 15.15 -1.23 7.30
C VAL A 135 15.73 -0.43 6.13
N CYS A 136 17.05 -0.39 5.95
CA CYS A 136 17.65 0.11 4.71
C CYS A 136 17.30 -0.81 3.52
N LEU A 137 17.23 -2.12 3.75
CA LEU A 137 16.74 -3.09 2.78
C LEU A 137 15.25 -2.90 2.48
N LEU A 138 14.39 -2.56 3.45
CA LEU A 138 13.00 -2.14 3.19
C LEU A 138 12.96 -1.00 2.19
N PHE A 139 13.82 0.00 2.39
CA PHE A 139 13.88 1.19 1.56
C PHE A 139 14.34 0.85 0.14
N TYR A 140 15.39 0.04 0.02
CA TYR A 140 15.93 -0.42 -1.26
C TYR A 140 14.96 -1.36 -1.99
N GLU A 141 14.36 -2.35 -1.33
CA GLU A 141 13.41 -3.28 -1.95
C GLU A 141 12.07 -2.62 -2.26
N CYS A 142 11.56 -1.70 -1.43
CA CYS A 142 10.38 -0.91 -1.79
C CYS A 142 10.69 -0.05 -3.03
N LEU A 143 11.79 0.72 -3.03
CA LEU A 143 12.16 1.53 -4.19
C LEU A 143 12.40 0.67 -5.44
N ARG A 144 13.11 -0.45 -5.34
CA ARG A 144 13.38 -1.38 -6.46
C ARG A 144 12.14 -2.08 -7.00
N ARG A 145 11.05 -2.15 -6.22
CA ARG A 145 9.78 -2.75 -6.67
C ARG A 145 8.82 -1.71 -7.25
N ILE A 146 9.02 -0.44 -6.93
CA ILE A 146 8.20 0.69 -7.38
C ILE A 146 8.82 1.35 -8.63
N PHE A 147 10.15 1.45 -8.68
CA PHE A 147 10.96 1.97 -9.80
C PHE A 147 11.73 0.84 -10.47
#